data_AF-A0A147BQ32-F1
#
_entry.id   AF-A0A147BQ32-F1
#
_cell.length_a   1.000
_cell.length_b   1.000
_cell.length_c   1.000
_cell.angle_alpha   90.00
_cell.angle_beta   90.00
_cell.angle_gamma   90.00
#
_symmetry.space_group_name_H-M   'P 1'
#
loop_
_entity.id
_entity.type
_entity.pdbx_description
1 polymer ?
#
loop_
_entity_poly.entity_id
_entity_poly.type
_entity_poly.pdbx_seq_one_letter_code
_entity_poly.pdbx_strand_id
1 'polypeptide(L)'
;NKALEVVQISTLCLEDYDDESHLRLLCEGLVRNSSVHSLQLVFIESDPNFLKHLAVVVEKNRHLTCLELDLEVLVDRDDDELLFVVAEWMQACTLFSNVIKTNRYLLKANLRVFASYSIIEFASDYRLTVERNLCALNRASRFVLAPAANKRAAEVFQEYERSPGLIRVLRETEKIRDLDVVRMVRSASSFIACHFFVVAGVVKEGVQCEADGKTGLQLGDLDEVCMLKIVSYLKVCDVVS
;
A
#
# COMPACT_ATOMS: atom_id res chain seq x y z
N ASN A 1 13.82 -22.67 28.23
CA ASN A 1 13.54 -21.81 27.07
C ASN A 1 12.04 -21.70 26.83
N LYS A 2 11.37 -20.74 27.49
CA LYS A 2 10.02 -20.33 27.08
C LYS A 2 10.20 -19.51 25.82
N ALA A 3 9.71 -20.00 24.69
CA ALA A 3 9.56 -19.18 23.49
C ALA A 3 8.63 -18.01 23.87
N LEU A 4 9.12 -16.78 23.77
CA LEU A 4 8.27 -15.60 23.79
C LEU A 4 7.36 -15.72 22.56
N GLU A 5 6.11 -16.10 22.76
CA GLU A 5 5.08 -15.95 21.74
C GLU A 5 4.95 -14.46 21.46
N VAL A 6 5.53 -14.03 20.34
CA VAL A 6 5.32 -12.68 19.82
C VAL A 6 3.86 -12.66 19.36
N VAL A 7 3.00 -12.06 20.18
CA VAL A 7 1.60 -11.79 19.80
C VAL A 7 1.64 -10.86 18.60
N GLN A 8 1.38 -11.40 17.41
CA GLN A 8 1.31 -10.61 16.20
C GLN A 8 -0.04 -9.90 16.16
N ILE A 9 -0.07 -8.65 16.60
CA ILE A 9 -1.24 -7.80 16.51
C ILE A 9 -1.47 -7.46 15.04
N SER A 10 -2.45 -8.12 14.42
CA SER A 10 -2.85 -7.88 13.03
C SER A 10 -3.93 -6.80 12.90
N THR A 11 -4.71 -6.61 13.97
CA THR A 11 -5.77 -5.63 14.09
C THR A 11 -5.53 -4.77 15.32
N LEU A 12 -5.53 -3.45 15.14
CA LEU A 12 -5.51 -2.49 16.25
C LEU A 12 -6.90 -1.85 16.37
N CYS A 13 -7.50 -1.98 17.55
CA CYS A 13 -8.75 -1.35 17.95
C CYS A 13 -8.46 -0.37 19.10
N LEU A 14 -8.86 0.89 18.96
CA LEU A 14 -8.77 1.89 20.03
C LEU A 14 -10.10 2.60 20.20
N GLU A 15 -10.46 2.84 21.45
CA GLU A 15 -11.66 3.53 21.91
C GLU A 15 -11.24 4.65 22.89
N ASP A 16 -11.90 5.80 22.82
CA ASP A 16 -11.81 6.95 23.75
C ASP A 16 -10.39 7.35 24.18
N TYR A 17 -9.70 8.08 23.30
CA TYR A 17 -8.29 8.40 23.47
C TYR A 17 -8.03 9.91 23.40
N ASP A 18 -7.80 10.52 24.55
CA ASP A 18 -7.81 11.97 24.76
C ASP A 18 -6.40 12.61 24.87
N ASP A 19 -5.34 11.93 24.42
CA ASP A 19 -3.97 12.48 24.47
C ASP A 19 -3.33 12.60 23.08
N GLU A 20 -3.26 13.83 22.58
CA GLU A 20 -2.62 14.19 21.31
C GLU A 20 -1.17 13.69 21.21
N SER A 21 -0.41 13.78 22.30
CA SER A 21 1.01 13.38 22.33
C SER A 21 1.15 11.89 22.07
N HIS A 22 0.27 11.10 22.66
CA HIS A 22 0.28 9.67 22.44
C HIS A 22 -0.34 9.27 21.09
N LEU A 23 -1.37 9.97 20.59
CA LEU A 23 -1.90 9.76 19.24
C LEU A 23 -0.82 9.96 18.18
N ARG A 24 0.01 10.98 18.37
CA ARG A 24 1.17 11.23 17.53
C ARG A 24 2.17 10.09 17.60
N LEU A 25 2.54 9.63 18.80
CA LEU A 25 3.45 8.49 18.98
C LEU A 25 2.90 7.21 18.33
N LEU A 26 1.59 6.98 18.46
CA LEU A 26 0.92 5.87 17.81
C LEU A 26 1.03 5.99 16.28
N CYS A 27 0.71 7.14 15.70
CA CYS A 27 0.82 7.37 14.27
C CYS A 27 2.27 7.19 13.77
N GLU A 28 3.26 7.70 14.50
CA GLU A 28 4.68 7.51 14.19
C GLU A 28 5.08 6.02 14.23
N GLY A 29 4.56 5.27 15.20
CA GLY A 29 4.72 3.82 15.29
C GLY A 29 4.06 3.10 14.11
N LEU A 30 2.82 3.45 13.78
CA LEU A 30 2.05 2.87 12.69
C LEU A 30 2.69 3.15 11.32
N VAL A 31 3.28 4.32 11.08
CA VAL A 31 4.00 4.61 9.82
C VAL A 31 5.07 3.57 9.51
N ARG A 32 5.77 3.06 10.54
CA ARG A 32 6.86 2.08 10.40
C ARG A 32 6.40 0.64 10.62
N ASN A 33 5.12 0.44 10.95
CA ASN A 33 4.60 -0.85 11.33
C ASN A 33 4.30 -1.70 10.09
N SER A 34 4.84 -2.92 10.08
CA SER A 34 4.62 -3.91 9.02
C SER A 34 3.72 -5.08 9.42
N SER A 35 3.22 -5.08 10.66
CA SER A 35 2.49 -6.21 11.27
C SER A 35 0.98 -5.98 11.38
N VAL A 36 0.57 -4.71 11.53
CA VAL A 36 -0.82 -4.26 11.61
C VAL A 36 -1.33 -4.05 10.19
N HIS A 37 -2.38 -4.78 9.84
CA HIS A 37 -3.00 -4.76 8.51
C HIS A 37 -4.41 -4.19 8.54
N SER A 38 -5.02 -4.14 9.72
CA SER A 38 -6.35 -3.60 9.96
C SER A 38 -6.31 -2.60 11.10
N LEU A 39 -6.84 -1.40 10.86
CA LEU A 39 -6.95 -0.34 11.84
C LEU A 39 -8.42 0.03 11.97
N GLN A 40 -8.97 -0.18 13.16
CA GLN A 40 -10.34 0.19 13.51
C GLN A 40 -10.27 1.17 14.66
N LEU A 41 -10.76 2.38 14.49
CA LEU A 41 -10.71 3.39 15.54
C LEU A 41 -12.09 3.99 15.71
N VAL A 42 -12.54 4.01 16.95
CA VAL A 42 -13.78 4.65 17.37
C VAL A 42 -13.40 5.68 18.40
N PHE A 43 -13.67 6.96 18.15
CA PHE A 43 -13.33 8.00 19.11
C PHE A 43 -14.51 8.91 19.36
N ILE A 44 -14.70 9.24 20.63
CA ILE A 44 -15.56 10.32 21.10
C ILE A 44 -14.64 11.49 21.47
N GLU A 45 -15.10 12.72 21.24
CA GLU A 45 -14.36 13.95 21.57
C GLU A 45 -13.01 14.10 20.82
N SER A 46 -12.98 13.77 19.53
CA SER A 46 -11.74 13.91 18.75
C SER A 46 -11.37 15.35 18.43
N ASP A 47 -10.10 15.58 18.06
CA ASP A 47 -9.58 16.81 17.47
C ASP A 47 -9.32 16.63 15.96
N PRO A 48 -9.59 17.63 15.09
CA PRO A 48 -9.42 17.49 13.64
C PRO A 48 -7.96 17.20 13.20
N ASN A 49 -6.94 17.53 14.00
CA ASN A 49 -5.53 17.17 13.73
C ASN A 49 -5.29 15.67 13.78
N PHE A 50 -6.13 14.90 14.47
CA PHE A 50 -6.07 13.44 14.46
C PHE A 50 -6.14 12.88 13.02
N LEU A 51 -7.07 13.38 12.20
CA LEU A 51 -7.18 12.99 10.80
C LEU A 51 -5.95 13.41 9.97
N LYS A 52 -5.31 14.53 10.32
CA LYS A 52 -4.06 14.98 9.67
C LYS A 52 -2.90 14.03 10.00
N HIS A 53 -2.79 13.57 11.24
CA HIS A 53 -1.78 12.58 11.63
C HIS A 53 -2.02 11.22 10.97
N LEU A 54 -3.26 10.74 10.97
CA LEU A 54 -3.62 9.51 10.26
C LEU A 54 -3.39 9.61 8.75
N ALA A 55 -3.55 10.77 8.14
CA ALA A 55 -3.25 10.97 6.72
C ALA A 55 -1.81 10.55 6.41
N VAL A 56 -0.86 10.94 7.27
CA VAL A 56 0.55 10.55 7.13
C VAL A 56 0.73 9.03 7.26
N VAL A 57 -0.02 8.39 8.15
CA VAL A 57 -0.01 6.91 8.30
C VAL A 57 -0.50 6.25 7.01
N VAL A 58 -1.66 6.65 6.50
CA VAL A 58 -2.26 6.04 5.29
C VAL A 58 -1.41 6.30 4.04
N GLU A 59 -0.73 7.44 3.97
CA GLU A 59 0.17 7.75 2.86
C GLU A 59 1.45 6.90 2.87
N LYS A 60 2.04 6.67 4.05
CA LYS A 60 3.36 6.03 4.18
C LYS A 60 3.31 4.53 4.45
N ASN A 61 2.26 4.05 5.11
CA ASN A 61 2.13 2.64 5.46
C ASN A 61 1.61 1.83 4.25
N ARG A 62 2.40 0.85 3.82
CA ARG A 62 2.07 -0.05 2.69
C ARG A 62 1.50 -1.41 3.11
N HIS A 63 1.44 -1.65 4.42
CA HIS A 63 0.97 -2.89 5.05
C HIS A 63 -0.49 -2.78 5.52
N LEU A 64 -0.98 -1.55 5.75
CA LEU A 64 -2.36 -1.30 6.12
C LEU A 64 -3.28 -1.57 4.92
N THR A 65 -4.18 -2.54 5.09
CA THR A 65 -5.15 -2.98 4.05
C THR A 65 -6.60 -2.71 4.43
N CYS A 66 -6.89 -2.47 5.71
CA CYS A 66 -8.23 -2.17 6.20
C CYS A 66 -8.18 -0.97 7.13
N LEU A 67 -9.04 0.00 6.87
CA LEU A 67 -9.21 1.21 7.68
C LEU A 67 -10.71 1.42 7.95
N GLU A 68 -11.10 1.46 9.21
CA GLU A 68 -12.45 1.81 9.63
C GLU A 68 -12.35 2.85 10.72
N LEU A 69 -12.88 4.04 10.46
CA LEU A 69 -12.90 5.14 11.41
C LEU A 69 -14.34 5.59 11.63
N ASP A 70 -14.74 5.64 12.89
CA ASP A 70 -16.00 6.24 13.34
C ASP A 70 -15.66 7.29 14.41
N LEU A 71 -15.87 8.56 14.08
CA LEU A 71 -15.47 9.69 14.93
C LEU A 71 -16.71 10.49 15.32
N GLU A 72 -16.95 10.59 16.62
CA GLU A 72 -17.94 11.49 17.20
C GLU A 72 -17.27 12.79 17.65
N VAL A 73 -17.74 13.90 17.09
CA VAL A 73 -17.30 15.25 17.41
C VAL A 73 -18.27 15.84 18.43
N LEU A 74 -17.75 16.25 19.58
CA LEU A 74 -18.51 17.08 20.50
C LEU A 74 -18.38 18.54 20.10
N VAL A 75 -19.53 19.19 20.01
CA VAL A 75 -19.63 20.59 19.65
C VAL A 75 -20.53 21.24 20.68
N ASP A 76 -19.96 22.14 21.48
CA ASP A 76 -20.76 22.94 22.40
C ASP A 76 -21.63 23.92 21.60
N ARG A 77 -22.88 24.11 22.03
CA ARG A 77 -23.90 24.85 21.28
C ARG A 77 -23.80 26.36 21.43
N ASP A 78 -23.05 26.84 22.43
CA ASP A 78 -23.08 28.23 22.85
C ASP A 78 -22.06 29.15 22.15
N ASP A 79 -21.32 28.65 21.15
CA ASP A 79 -20.19 29.39 20.59
C ASP A 79 -20.43 30.07 19.23
N ASP A 80 -20.03 31.35 19.17
CA ASP A 80 -19.76 32.11 17.93
C ASP A 80 -18.70 31.41 17.03
N GLU A 81 -17.96 30.45 17.59
CA GLU A 81 -16.92 29.65 16.93
C GLU A 81 -17.43 28.37 16.25
N LEU A 82 -18.73 28.05 16.35
CA LEU A 82 -19.32 26.85 15.74
C LEU A 82 -18.97 26.69 14.25
N LEU A 83 -19.08 27.78 13.49
CA LEU A 83 -18.75 27.79 12.05
C LEU A 83 -17.26 27.50 11.80
N PHE A 84 -16.39 27.95 12.69
CA PHE A 84 -14.95 27.72 12.61
C PHE A 84 -14.63 26.24 12.84
N VAL A 85 -15.18 25.65 13.91
CA VAL A 85 -15.02 24.21 14.22
C VAL A 85 -15.52 23.33 13.07
N VAL A 86 -16.72 23.60 12.54
CA VAL A 86 -17.26 22.86 11.39
C VAL A 86 -16.33 22.98 10.17
N ALA A 87 -15.81 24.18 9.88
CA ALA A 87 -14.91 24.39 8.75
C ALA A 87 -13.59 23.61 8.91
N GLU A 88 -13.00 23.60 10.09
CA GLU A 88 -11.77 22.85 10.37
C GLU A 88 -11.96 21.34 10.19
N TRP A 89 -13.06 20.80 10.72
CA TRP A 89 -13.43 19.40 10.54
C TRP A 89 -13.64 19.03 9.08
N MET A 90 -14.38 19.84 8.34
CA MET A 90 -14.61 19.60 6.92
C MET A 90 -13.31 19.64 6.11
N GLN A 91 -12.37 20.53 6.48
CA GLN A 91 -11.04 20.57 5.87
C GLN A 91 -10.24 19.30 6.17
N ALA A 92 -10.21 18.87 7.44
CA ALA A 92 -9.50 17.66 7.86
C ALA A 92 -10.06 16.39 7.18
N CYS A 93 -11.38 16.24 7.15
CA CYS A 93 -12.07 15.17 6.45
C CYS A 93 -11.76 15.15 4.95
N THR A 94 -11.74 16.32 4.30
CA THR A 94 -11.43 16.43 2.87
C THR A 94 -9.99 16.01 2.57
N LEU A 95 -9.03 16.49 3.36
CA LEU A 95 -7.63 16.12 3.23
C LEU A 95 -7.45 14.61 3.39
N PHE A 96 -8.01 14.04 4.45
CA PHE A 96 -7.88 12.62 4.75
C PHE A 96 -8.57 11.74 3.70
N SER A 97 -9.75 12.15 3.21
CA SER A 97 -10.45 11.48 2.12
C SER A 97 -9.62 11.43 0.84
N ASN A 98 -8.91 12.51 0.51
CA ASN A 98 -8.02 12.55 -0.65
C ASN A 98 -6.84 11.57 -0.53
N VAL A 99 -6.27 11.44 0.68
CA VAL A 99 -5.21 10.45 0.94
C VAL A 99 -5.74 9.02 0.80
N ILE A 100 -6.94 8.72 1.31
CA ILE A 100 -7.56 7.40 1.10
C ILE A 100 -7.76 7.13 -0.40
N LYS A 101 -8.31 8.08 -1.15
CA LYS A 101 -8.59 7.94 -2.60
C LYS A 101 -7.33 7.69 -3.44
N THR A 102 -6.21 8.25 -3.03
CA THR A 102 -4.91 8.09 -3.72
C THR A 102 -4.14 6.86 -3.25
N ASN A 103 -4.47 6.28 -2.10
CA ASN A 103 -3.84 5.08 -1.56
C ASN A 103 -4.05 3.83 -2.47
N ARG A 104 -3.02 2.99 -2.55
CA ARG A 104 -2.95 1.80 -3.42
C ARG A 104 -3.07 0.47 -2.69
N TYR A 105 -3.03 0.47 -1.36
CA TYR A 105 -2.90 -0.71 -0.52
C TYR A 105 -4.16 -1.03 0.30
N LEU A 106 -5.03 -0.04 0.53
CA LEU A 106 -6.32 -0.21 1.19
C LEU A 106 -7.26 -1.04 0.31
N LEU A 107 -7.75 -2.13 0.88
CA LEU A 107 -8.72 -3.07 0.32
C LEU A 107 -10.09 -2.98 1.03
N LYS A 108 -10.16 -2.21 2.12
CA LYS A 108 -11.38 -1.80 2.81
C LYS A 108 -11.12 -0.44 3.46
N ALA A 109 -12.03 0.50 3.27
CA ALA A 109 -11.94 1.84 3.84
C ALA A 109 -13.34 2.35 4.19
N ASN A 110 -13.53 2.79 5.42
CA ASN A 110 -14.72 3.52 5.87
C ASN A 110 -14.28 4.70 6.75
N LEU A 111 -14.87 5.86 6.50
CA LEU A 111 -14.71 7.06 7.30
C LEU A 111 -16.10 7.62 7.56
N ARG A 112 -16.47 7.67 8.83
CA ARG A 112 -17.64 8.36 9.33
C ARG A 112 -17.18 9.37 10.36
N VAL A 113 -17.57 10.62 10.16
CA VAL A 113 -17.38 11.69 11.15
C VAL A 113 -18.74 12.33 11.35
N PHE A 114 -19.21 12.38 12.59
CA PHE A 114 -20.50 12.94 12.91
C PHE A 114 -20.42 13.74 14.20
N ALA A 115 -21.27 14.75 14.34
CA ALA A 115 -21.47 15.47 15.59
C ALA A 115 -22.87 15.20 16.15
N SER A 116 -23.00 15.31 17.47
CA SER A 116 -24.29 15.39 18.13
C SER A 116 -25.18 16.46 17.45
N TYR A 117 -26.46 16.13 17.25
CA TYR A 117 -27.44 16.97 16.54
C TYR A 117 -27.17 17.22 15.05
N SER A 118 -26.32 16.42 14.40
CA SER A 118 -26.11 16.40 12.94
C SER A 118 -25.56 17.70 12.35
N ILE A 119 -24.87 18.52 13.14
CA ILE A 119 -24.24 19.77 12.64
C ILE A 119 -23.02 19.44 11.77
N ILE A 120 -22.36 18.32 12.04
CA ILE A 120 -21.31 17.72 11.20
C ILE A 120 -21.81 16.33 10.80
N GLU A 121 -21.82 16.05 9.51
CA GLU A 121 -22.01 14.72 8.96
C GLU A 121 -21.12 14.56 7.72
N PHE A 122 -20.09 13.73 7.85
CA PHE A 122 -19.18 13.40 6.77
C PHE A 122 -19.10 11.88 6.62
N ALA A 123 -19.52 11.40 5.46
CA ALA A 123 -19.29 10.05 5.01
C ALA A 123 -18.81 10.10 3.55
N SER A 124 -17.72 9.39 3.26
CA SER A 124 -17.17 9.31 1.91
C SER A 124 -17.25 7.88 1.40
N ASP A 125 -17.75 7.72 0.18
CA ASP A 125 -17.70 6.43 -0.51
C ASP A 125 -16.30 6.19 -1.10
N TYR A 126 -15.68 5.07 -0.69
CA TYR A 126 -14.37 4.63 -1.17
C TYR A 126 -14.45 3.37 -2.04
N ARG A 127 -15.65 2.95 -2.44
CA ARG A 127 -15.87 1.71 -3.21
C ARG A 127 -15.03 1.65 -4.49
N LEU A 128 -15.01 2.72 -5.29
CA LEU A 128 -14.21 2.76 -6.52
C LEU A 128 -12.70 2.68 -6.26
N THR A 129 -12.22 3.30 -5.17
CA THR A 129 -10.81 3.22 -4.74
C THR A 129 -10.44 1.79 -4.37
N VAL A 130 -11.28 1.14 -3.56
CA VAL A 130 -11.10 -0.24 -3.12
C VAL A 130 -11.16 -1.20 -4.32
N GLU A 131 -12.14 -1.05 -5.20
CA GLU A 131 -12.27 -1.85 -6.43
C GLU A 131 -11.01 -1.72 -7.30
N ARG A 132 -10.49 -0.49 -7.51
CA ARG A 132 -9.25 -0.25 -8.24
C ARG A 132 -8.07 -1.03 -7.63
N ASN A 133 -7.91 -0.93 -6.32
CA ASN A 133 -6.80 -1.56 -5.60
C ASN A 133 -6.91 -3.09 -5.64
N LEU A 134 -8.12 -3.65 -5.47
CA LEU A 134 -8.39 -5.08 -5.65
C LEU A 134 -8.09 -5.56 -7.07
N CYS A 135 -8.50 -4.80 -8.10
CA CYS A 135 -8.18 -5.14 -9.49
C CYS A 135 -6.68 -5.12 -9.79
N ALA A 136 -5.91 -4.22 -9.17
CA ALA A 136 -4.46 -4.18 -9.29
C ALA A 136 -3.82 -5.38 -8.57
N LEU A 137 -4.23 -5.65 -7.33
CA LEU A 137 -3.77 -6.80 -6.56
C LEU A 137 -4.04 -8.13 -7.25
N ASN A 138 -5.24 -8.31 -7.84
CA ASN A 138 -5.58 -9.49 -8.62
C ASN A 138 -4.73 -9.62 -9.90
N ARG A 139 -4.35 -8.50 -10.52
CA ARG A 139 -3.41 -8.52 -11.66
C ARG A 139 -2.01 -8.95 -11.23
N ALA A 140 -1.51 -8.44 -10.10
CA ALA A 140 -0.25 -8.88 -9.52
C ALA A 140 -0.27 -10.38 -9.19
N SER A 141 -1.34 -10.87 -8.57
CA SER A 141 -1.52 -12.30 -8.27
C SER A 141 -1.47 -13.16 -9.53
N ARG A 142 -2.23 -12.81 -10.59
CA ARG A 142 -2.18 -13.54 -11.87
C ARG A 142 -0.80 -13.56 -12.49
N PHE A 143 -0.04 -12.45 -12.40
CA PHE A 143 1.34 -12.41 -12.87
C PHE A 143 2.22 -13.38 -12.11
N VAL A 144 2.04 -13.54 -10.80
CA VAL A 144 2.77 -14.54 -10.01
C VAL A 144 2.44 -15.97 -10.43
N LEU A 145 1.17 -16.26 -10.69
CA LEU A 145 0.71 -17.59 -11.09
C LEU A 145 1.19 -17.97 -12.50
N ALA A 146 1.21 -17.01 -13.42
CA ALA A 146 1.64 -17.20 -14.80
C ALA A 146 2.40 -15.97 -15.30
N PRO A 147 3.71 -15.86 -14.98
CA PRO A 147 4.53 -14.76 -15.46
C PRO A 147 4.57 -14.72 -16.99
N ALA A 148 4.45 -13.52 -17.54
CA ALA A 148 4.44 -13.31 -18.99
C ALA A 148 5.18 -12.03 -19.35
N ALA A 149 5.63 -11.92 -20.60
CA ALA A 149 6.22 -10.71 -21.16
C ALA A 149 5.18 -9.59 -21.37
N ASN A 150 4.61 -9.08 -20.27
CA ASN A 150 3.61 -8.02 -20.27
C ASN A 150 4.06 -6.91 -19.30
N LYS A 151 4.49 -5.79 -19.87
CA LYS A 151 4.99 -4.62 -19.13
C LYS A 151 4.04 -4.18 -18.01
N ARG A 152 2.76 -3.94 -18.34
CA ARG A 152 1.77 -3.45 -17.39
C ARG A 152 1.52 -4.43 -16.24
N ALA A 153 1.49 -5.73 -16.52
CA ALA A 153 1.31 -6.74 -15.48
C ALA A 153 2.53 -6.83 -14.57
N ALA A 154 3.74 -6.74 -15.13
CA ALA A 154 4.99 -6.76 -14.38
C ALA A 154 5.16 -5.50 -13.50
N GLU A 155 4.80 -4.31 -14.02
CA GLU A 155 4.81 -3.05 -13.24
C GLU A 155 3.88 -3.15 -12.02
N VAL A 156 2.64 -3.61 -12.24
CA VAL A 156 1.69 -3.81 -11.15
C VAL A 156 2.21 -4.86 -10.17
N PHE A 157 2.79 -5.97 -10.64
CA PHE A 157 3.42 -6.93 -9.74
C PHE A 157 4.54 -6.31 -8.88
N GLN A 158 5.45 -5.53 -9.47
CA GLN A 158 6.54 -4.87 -8.73
C GLN A 158 6.02 -3.85 -7.70
N GLU A 159 4.84 -3.26 -7.91
CA GLU A 159 4.18 -2.38 -6.92
C GLU A 159 3.71 -3.17 -5.67
N TYR A 160 3.28 -4.42 -5.85
CA TYR A 160 2.70 -5.28 -4.79
C TYR A 160 3.60 -6.42 -4.31
N GLU A 161 4.78 -6.64 -4.90
CA GLU A 161 5.69 -7.78 -4.63
C GLU A 161 5.97 -7.97 -3.13
N ARG A 162 6.08 -6.86 -2.39
CA ARG A 162 6.36 -6.85 -0.94
C ARG A 162 5.13 -6.61 -0.08
N SER A 163 3.95 -6.51 -0.69
CA SER A 163 2.71 -6.22 0.03
C SER A 163 2.20 -7.49 0.75
N PRO A 164 1.79 -7.39 2.01
CA PRO A 164 1.12 -8.51 2.70
C PRO A 164 -0.17 -8.93 2.00
N GLY A 165 -0.86 -7.98 1.36
CA GLY A 165 -2.07 -8.24 0.59
C GLY A 165 -1.85 -9.27 -0.52
N LEU A 166 -0.72 -9.20 -1.23
CA LEU A 166 -0.39 -10.15 -2.30
C LEU A 166 -0.16 -11.56 -1.74
N ILE A 167 0.60 -11.65 -0.65
CA ILE A 167 0.85 -12.93 0.03
C ILE A 167 -0.45 -13.57 0.48
N ARG A 168 -1.34 -12.78 1.11
CA ARG A 168 -2.65 -13.25 1.57
C ARG A 168 -3.51 -13.77 0.42
N VAL A 169 -3.65 -13.00 -0.66
CA VAL A 169 -4.45 -13.39 -1.83
C VAL A 169 -3.93 -14.68 -2.46
N LEU A 170 -2.62 -14.79 -2.67
CA LEU A 170 -2.02 -16.00 -3.25
C LEU A 170 -2.20 -17.23 -2.35
N ARG A 171 -2.02 -17.05 -1.03
CA ARG A 171 -2.24 -18.10 -0.05
C ARG A 171 -3.67 -18.63 -0.08
N GLU A 172 -4.64 -17.72 -0.11
CA GLU A 172 -6.07 -18.06 -0.14
C GLU A 172 -6.48 -18.70 -1.46
N THR A 173 -5.93 -18.21 -2.57
CA THR A 173 -6.23 -18.71 -3.93
C THR A 173 -5.66 -20.11 -4.15
N GLU A 174 -4.38 -20.31 -3.84
CA GLU A 174 -3.66 -21.56 -4.10
C GLU A 174 -3.75 -22.56 -2.94
N LYS A 175 -4.26 -22.14 -1.77
CA LYS A 175 -4.36 -22.96 -0.54
C LYS A 175 -3.01 -23.56 -0.11
N ILE A 176 -1.94 -22.80 -0.27
CA ILE A 176 -0.56 -23.19 0.08
C ILE A 176 -0.07 -22.46 1.33
N ARG A 177 1.13 -22.77 1.81
CA ARG A 177 1.73 -22.11 2.99
C ARG A 177 2.45 -20.83 2.59
N ASP A 178 2.62 -19.91 3.54
CA ASP A 178 3.32 -18.62 3.34
C ASP A 178 4.71 -18.80 2.70
N LEU A 179 5.49 -19.81 3.11
CA LEU A 179 6.81 -20.08 2.54
C LEU A 179 6.73 -20.42 1.04
N ASP A 180 5.72 -21.18 0.64
CA ASP A 180 5.51 -21.57 -0.75
C ASP A 180 5.05 -20.36 -1.58
N VAL A 181 4.19 -19.50 -1.02
CA VAL A 181 3.82 -18.21 -1.65
C VAL A 181 5.04 -17.32 -1.86
N VAL A 182 5.90 -17.18 -0.85
CA VAL A 182 7.14 -16.38 -0.95
C VAL A 182 8.06 -16.91 -2.06
N ARG A 183 8.12 -18.24 -2.26
CA ARG A 183 8.86 -18.83 -3.37
C ARG A 183 8.25 -18.49 -4.73
N MET A 184 6.92 -18.49 -4.86
CA MET A 184 6.23 -18.10 -6.10
C MET A 184 6.49 -16.63 -6.44
N VAL A 185 6.35 -15.73 -5.47
CA VAL A 185 6.64 -14.30 -5.64
C VAL A 185 8.09 -14.10 -6.08
N ARG A 186 9.04 -14.80 -5.43
CA ARG A 186 10.45 -14.73 -5.81
C ARG A 186 10.68 -15.26 -7.22
N SER A 187 10.03 -16.35 -7.61
CA SER A 187 10.13 -16.91 -8.97
C SER A 187 9.62 -15.92 -10.03
N ALA A 188 8.52 -15.21 -9.75
CA ALA A 188 7.99 -14.19 -10.64
C ALA A 188 8.93 -12.97 -10.76
N SER A 189 9.60 -12.58 -9.67
CA SER A 189 10.64 -11.56 -9.67
C SER A 189 11.87 -11.98 -10.47
N SER A 190 12.33 -13.23 -10.29
CA SER A 190 13.40 -13.81 -11.11
C SER A 190 13.03 -13.87 -12.60
N PHE A 191 11.78 -14.18 -12.94
CA PHE A 191 11.31 -14.13 -14.33
C PHE A 191 11.49 -12.73 -14.94
N ILE A 192 11.11 -11.67 -14.22
CA ILE A 192 11.32 -10.29 -14.69
C ILE A 192 12.81 -10.00 -14.87
N ALA A 193 13.66 -10.41 -13.93
CA ALA A 193 15.09 -10.17 -14.02
C ALA A 193 15.72 -10.85 -15.25
N CYS A 194 15.40 -12.13 -15.49
CA CYS A 194 15.91 -12.89 -16.64
C CYS A 194 15.38 -12.37 -17.98
N HIS A 195 14.18 -11.78 -18.01
CA HIS A 195 13.52 -11.32 -19.25
C HIS A 195 13.32 -9.81 -19.29
N PHE A 196 14.11 -9.03 -18.55
CA PHE A 196 13.84 -7.63 -18.27
C PHE A 196 13.60 -6.82 -19.54
N PHE A 197 14.49 -6.92 -20.53
CA PHE A 197 14.40 -6.13 -21.77
C PHE A 197 13.16 -6.47 -22.59
N VAL A 198 12.71 -7.73 -22.57
CA VAL A 198 11.49 -8.15 -23.26
C VAL A 198 10.25 -7.67 -22.49
N VAL A 199 10.22 -7.92 -21.17
CA VAL A 199 9.12 -7.51 -20.28
C VAL A 199 8.93 -5.99 -20.29
N ALA A 200 10.01 -5.22 -20.26
CA ALA A 200 9.98 -3.76 -20.29
C ALA A 200 9.72 -3.18 -21.69
N GLY A 201 9.71 -4.03 -22.73
CA GLY A 201 9.47 -3.64 -24.12
C GLY A 201 10.65 -2.94 -24.80
N VAL A 202 11.87 -3.10 -24.27
CA VAL A 202 13.11 -2.59 -24.88
C VAL A 202 13.46 -3.40 -26.13
N VAL A 203 13.26 -4.72 -26.09
CA VAL A 203 13.48 -5.63 -27.23
C VAL A 203 12.28 -6.57 -27.41
N LYS A 204 12.13 -7.13 -28.61
CA LYS A 204 11.04 -8.09 -28.91
C LYS A 204 11.36 -9.50 -28.43
N GLU A 205 12.59 -9.95 -28.60
CA GLU A 205 12.99 -11.34 -28.34
C GLU A 205 14.23 -11.42 -27.45
N GLY A 206 15.29 -10.68 -27.79
CA GLY A 206 16.53 -10.70 -27.03
C GLY A 206 17.47 -9.58 -27.42
N VAL A 207 18.57 -9.49 -26.67
CA VAL A 207 19.68 -8.58 -26.94
C VAL A 207 20.74 -9.36 -27.70
N GLN A 208 21.15 -8.85 -28.85
CA GLN A 208 22.28 -9.36 -29.62
C GLN A 208 23.24 -8.23 -29.92
N CYS A 209 24.53 -8.47 -29.71
CA CYS A 209 25.57 -7.56 -30.13
C CYS A 209 26.03 -7.92 -31.54
N GLU A 210 26.06 -6.92 -32.42
CA GLU A 210 26.71 -7.06 -33.73
C GLU A 210 28.22 -6.85 -33.56
N ALA A 211 29.01 -7.79 -34.08
CA ALA A 211 30.46 -7.68 -34.08
C ALA A 211 30.89 -6.53 -35.00
N ASP A 212 31.33 -5.41 -34.42
CA ASP A 212 31.74 -4.21 -35.15
C ASP A 212 33.26 -4.12 -35.36
N GLY A 213 33.99 -5.20 -35.05
CA GLY A 213 35.45 -5.29 -35.16
C GLY A 213 36.22 -4.48 -34.10
N LYS A 214 35.53 -3.86 -33.12
CA LYS A 214 36.19 -3.16 -32.01
C LYS A 214 36.46 -4.12 -30.85
N THR A 215 37.56 -3.89 -30.14
CA THR A 215 38.06 -4.74 -29.04
C THR A 215 37.51 -4.36 -27.66
N GLY A 216 36.38 -3.64 -27.60
CA GLY A 216 35.76 -3.24 -26.33
C GLY A 216 34.80 -4.29 -25.81
N LEU A 217 34.71 -4.44 -24.49
CA LEU A 217 33.64 -5.21 -23.83
C LEU A 217 32.28 -4.62 -24.24
N GLN A 218 31.45 -5.45 -24.86
CA GLN A 218 30.09 -5.14 -25.26
C GLN A 218 29.07 -5.74 -24.29
N LEU A 219 27.81 -5.33 -24.40
CA LEU A 219 26.73 -5.82 -23.53
C LEU A 219 26.53 -7.34 -23.68
N GLY A 220 26.77 -7.89 -24.86
CA GLY A 220 26.69 -9.32 -25.15
C GLY A 220 27.86 -10.14 -24.56
N ASP A 221 28.93 -9.49 -24.14
CA ASP A 221 30.06 -10.15 -23.47
C ASP A 221 29.83 -10.30 -21.96
N LEU A 222 28.75 -9.72 -21.42
CA LEU A 222 28.38 -9.87 -20.02
C LEU A 222 27.78 -11.25 -19.78
N ASP A 223 28.27 -11.93 -18.76
CA ASP A 223 27.64 -13.17 -18.29
C ASP A 223 26.27 -12.89 -17.64
N GLU A 224 25.52 -13.96 -17.44
CA GLU A 224 24.19 -13.90 -16.84
C GLU A 224 24.20 -13.23 -15.46
N VAL A 225 25.25 -13.44 -14.66
CA VAL A 225 25.36 -12.88 -13.31
C VAL A 225 25.52 -11.36 -13.35
N CYS A 226 26.37 -10.86 -14.26
CA CYS A 226 26.56 -9.43 -14.49
C CYS A 226 25.28 -8.79 -15.00
N MET A 227 24.57 -9.44 -15.93
CA MET A 227 23.29 -8.96 -16.44
C MET A 227 22.22 -8.90 -15.35
N LEU A 228 22.07 -9.97 -14.56
CA LEU A 228 21.17 -10.00 -13.41
C LEU A 228 21.51 -8.91 -12.38
N LYS A 229 22.79 -8.61 -12.20
CA LYS A 229 23.24 -7.53 -11.31
C LYS A 229 22.82 -6.16 -11.83
N ILE A 230 22.96 -5.89 -13.13
CA ILE A 230 22.53 -4.63 -13.76
C ILE A 230 21.01 -4.46 -13.60
N VAL A 231 20.21 -5.46 -14.00
CA VAL A 231 18.75 -5.36 -13.94
C VAL A 231 18.22 -5.30 -12.50
N SER A 232 18.99 -5.77 -11.51
CA SER A 232 18.61 -5.63 -10.09
C SER A 232 18.51 -4.18 -9.61
N TYR A 233 19.10 -3.23 -10.34
CA TYR A 233 18.99 -1.79 -10.08
C TYR A 233 17.85 -1.13 -10.85
N LEU A 234 17.11 -1.87 -11.68
CA LEU A 234 16.08 -1.35 -12.57
C LEU A 234 14.69 -1.86 -12.17
N LYS A 235 13.69 -1.01 -12.36
CA LYS A 235 12.27 -1.40 -12.38
C LYS A 235 11.73 -1.31 -13.79
N VAL A 236 10.68 -2.09 -14.05
CA VAL A 236 10.01 -2.07 -15.37
C VAL A 236 9.45 -0.67 -15.67
N CYS A 237 8.98 0.04 -14.65
CA CYS A 237 8.46 1.41 -14.77
C CYS A 237 9.54 2.46 -15.09
N ASP A 238 10.83 2.14 -14.95
CA ASP A 238 11.92 3.08 -15.25
C ASP A 238 12.13 3.24 -16.77
N VAL A 239 11.64 2.28 -17.57
CA VAL A 239 11.69 2.34 -19.04
C VAL A 239 10.49 3.12 -19.55
N VAL A 240 10.71 4.34 -20.01
CA VAL A 240 9.68 5.15 -20.67
C VAL A 240 9.51 4.66 -22.10
N SER A 241 8.27 4.32 -22.48
CA SER A 241 7.88 3.84 -23.81
C SER A 241 6.87 4.78 -24.44
#